data_AF-A0AAX3RWX1-F1
#
_entry.id   AF-A0AAX3RWX1-F1
#
_cell.length_a   1.000
_cell.length_b   1.000
_cell.length_c   1.000
_cell.angle_alpha   90.00
_cell.angle_beta   90.00
_cell.angle_gamma   90.00
#
_symmetry.space_group_name_H-M   'P 1'
#
loop_
_entity.id
_entity.type
_entity.pdbx_description
1 polymer ?
#
loop_
_entity_poly.entity_id
_entity_poly.type
_entity_poly.pdbx_seq_one_letter_code
_entity_poly.pdbx_strand_id
1 'polypeptide(L)'
;MIKKISATIMLSLLFASGAQAACKIVNSGLQNKTIYAGEKNSMIVSNIQQAGKVLADTLVTPQEISLQTHIDLEKVLFVCDESDKDKLYELAYRPYGWADNATPAYSENKIQFFKTSAVGVYFQFFLGEGSEYEFLPYKTMKKISSSPSVTQPNKIEVKLKDFSGVRNLQIRSDNMNVPNGEQTIAGVSRGIVAFIGPGINDNLNNSSGVITASPVGESYLNVAQYPAKVKLDQCAQ
;
A
#
# COMPACT_ATOMS: atom_id res chain seq x y z
N MET A 1 69.60 0.21 -23.42
CA MET A 1 68.72 -0.29 -22.32
C MET A 1 67.33 0.32 -22.51
N ILE A 2 66.39 -0.46 -23.03
CA ILE A 2 65.01 -0.03 -23.25
C ILE A 2 64.18 -0.54 -22.07
N LYS A 3 63.67 0.35 -21.23
CA LYS A 3 62.72 -0.01 -20.16
C LYS A 3 61.36 -0.25 -20.79
N LYS A 4 60.90 -1.50 -20.79
CA LYS A 4 59.50 -1.87 -21.05
C LYS A 4 58.67 -1.40 -19.86
N ILE A 5 57.83 -0.40 -20.06
CA ILE A 5 56.79 -0.02 -19.10
C ILE A 5 55.59 -0.93 -19.39
N SER A 6 55.29 -1.82 -18.44
CA SER A 6 54.14 -2.74 -18.51
C SER A 6 52.83 -1.95 -18.57
N ALA A 7 52.18 -2.00 -19.74
CA ALA A 7 50.82 -1.52 -19.95
C ALA A 7 49.82 -2.53 -19.36
N THR A 8 49.74 -2.65 -18.04
CA THR A 8 48.83 -3.62 -17.39
C THR A 8 48.01 -3.04 -16.23
N ILE A 9 48.07 -1.73 -15.98
CA ILE A 9 47.33 -1.12 -14.85
C ILE A 9 46.16 -0.23 -15.32
N MET A 10 45.94 -0.09 -16.63
CA MET A 10 44.96 0.86 -17.18
C MET A 10 43.80 0.18 -17.93
N LEU A 11 43.36 -1.00 -17.49
CA LEU A 11 42.16 -1.67 -18.01
C LEU A 11 41.18 -2.16 -16.94
N SER A 12 41.40 -1.79 -15.68
CA SER A 12 40.50 -2.08 -14.54
C SER A 12 39.61 -0.91 -14.13
N LEU A 13 39.67 0.22 -14.85
CA LEU A 13 38.89 1.43 -14.57
C LEU A 13 37.70 1.66 -15.53
N LEU A 14 37.43 0.72 -16.45
CA LEU A 14 36.36 0.85 -17.47
C LEU A 14 35.05 0.12 -17.13
N PHE A 15 34.89 -0.43 -15.92
CA PHE A 15 33.62 -1.04 -15.46
C PHE A 15 32.95 -0.31 -14.31
N ALA A 16 33.29 0.97 -14.10
CA ALA A 16 32.64 1.82 -13.09
C ALA A 16 31.64 2.82 -13.71
N SER A 17 31.05 2.51 -14.88
CA SER A 17 29.78 3.13 -15.25
C SER A 17 28.66 2.30 -14.64
N GLY A 18 28.04 2.82 -13.58
CA GLY A 18 26.92 2.18 -12.90
C GLY A 18 25.79 1.86 -13.86
N ALA A 19 25.74 0.61 -14.32
CA ALA A 19 24.45 0.00 -14.58
C ALA A 19 23.80 -0.06 -13.19
N GLN A 20 22.95 0.91 -12.87
CA GLN A 20 22.03 0.77 -11.76
C GLN A 20 21.30 -0.55 -12.02
N ALA A 21 21.61 -1.56 -11.21
CA ALA A 21 20.80 -2.76 -11.13
C ALA A 21 19.38 -2.26 -10.89
N ALA A 22 18.50 -2.54 -11.84
CA ALA A 22 17.23 -1.84 -11.95
C ALA A 22 16.13 -2.85 -12.21
N CYS A 23 15.19 -2.89 -11.27
CA CYS A 23 13.88 -3.45 -11.50
C CYS A 23 13.25 -2.76 -12.71
N LYS A 24 12.57 -3.56 -13.53
CA LYS A 24 11.81 -3.09 -14.68
C LYS A 24 10.35 -3.47 -14.52
N ILE A 25 9.47 -2.56 -14.90
CA ILE A 25 8.04 -2.83 -15.02
C ILE A 25 7.84 -3.75 -16.22
N VAL A 26 7.15 -4.86 -16.00
CA VAL A 26 6.76 -5.81 -17.04
C VAL A 26 5.24 -5.94 -17.02
N ASN A 27 4.64 -6.09 -18.20
CA ASN A 27 3.20 -6.25 -18.37
C ASN A 27 2.32 -5.20 -17.65
N SER A 28 2.78 -3.95 -17.66
CA SER A 28 2.13 -2.79 -17.04
C SER A 28 2.09 -2.77 -15.50
N GLY A 29 2.93 -3.58 -14.84
CA GLY A 29 3.13 -3.51 -13.39
C GLY A 29 1.84 -3.55 -12.57
N LEU A 30 1.76 -2.70 -11.55
CA LEU A 30 0.53 -2.40 -10.85
C LEU A 30 -0.15 -1.25 -11.60
N GLN A 31 -0.95 -1.60 -12.61
CA GLN A 31 -1.76 -0.63 -13.34
C GLN A 31 -2.48 0.28 -12.34
N ASN A 32 -2.36 1.61 -12.47
CA ASN A 32 -2.95 2.65 -11.62
C ASN A 32 -4.48 2.51 -11.49
N LYS A 33 -4.90 1.49 -10.76
CA LYS A 33 -6.27 1.04 -10.56
C LYS A 33 -6.61 1.24 -9.11
N THR A 34 -7.90 1.34 -8.85
CA THR A 34 -8.41 1.42 -7.49
C THR A 34 -8.85 0.03 -7.05
N ILE A 35 -8.35 -0.41 -5.90
CA ILE A 35 -8.93 -1.50 -5.12
C ILE A 35 -9.79 -0.91 -4.01
N TYR A 36 -10.87 -1.61 -3.71
CA TYR A 36 -11.79 -1.28 -2.63
C TYR A 36 -11.58 -2.28 -1.49
N ALA A 37 -11.42 -1.76 -0.28
CA ALA A 37 -11.23 -2.52 0.96
C ALA A 37 -12.20 -2.01 2.05
N GLY A 38 -12.51 -2.85 3.04
CA GLY A 38 -13.50 -2.55 4.08
C GLY A 38 -14.80 -3.32 3.94
N GLU A 39 -15.71 -3.14 4.89
CA GLU A 39 -17.04 -3.75 4.84
C GLU A 39 -17.82 -3.25 3.62
N LYS A 40 -18.45 -4.18 2.90
CA LYS A 40 -19.31 -3.91 1.73
C LYS A 40 -20.79 -3.93 2.08
N ASN A 41 -21.14 -4.59 3.18
CA ASN A 41 -22.51 -4.73 3.66
C ASN A 41 -22.89 -3.55 4.57
N SER A 42 -24.18 -3.44 4.85
CA SER A 42 -24.67 -2.44 5.79
C SER A 42 -24.17 -2.71 7.20
N MET A 43 -23.60 -1.71 7.86
CA MET A 43 -23.21 -1.75 9.26
C MET A 43 -24.27 -1.09 10.14
N ILE A 44 -24.53 -1.67 11.32
CA ILE A 44 -25.36 -1.04 12.36
C ILE A 44 -24.43 -0.52 13.46
N VAL A 45 -24.54 0.77 13.74
CA VAL A 45 -23.67 1.47 14.68
C VAL A 45 -24.54 2.07 15.77
N SER A 46 -24.38 1.57 16.99
CA SER A 46 -25.23 1.97 18.11
C SER A 46 -24.54 2.96 19.05
N ASN A 47 -25.29 3.87 19.66
CA ASN A 47 -24.79 4.83 20.65
C ASN A 47 -24.38 4.19 21.98
N ILE A 48 -24.89 3.01 22.31
CA ILE A 48 -24.49 2.27 23.52
C ILE A 48 -23.19 1.48 23.34
N GLN A 49 -22.67 1.38 22.11
CA GLN A 49 -21.39 0.75 21.84
C GLN A 49 -20.25 1.70 22.22
N GLN A 50 -19.25 1.19 22.94
CA GLN A 50 -18.06 1.93 23.30
C GLN A 50 -17.28 2.37 22.04
N ALA A 51 -16.77 3.59 22.04
CA ALA A 51 -15.79 4.05 21.05
C ALA A 51 -14.60 3.07 20.99
N GLY A 52 -14.04 2.86 19.81
CA GLY A 52 -12.96 1.87 19.63
C GLY A 52 -13.42 0.46 19.31
N LYS A 53 -14.68 0.11 19.62
CA LYS A 53 -15.22 -1.23 19.33
C LYS A 53 -15.08 -1.55 17.84
N VAL A 54 -14.51 -2.71 17.53
CA VAL A 54 -14.41 -3.21 16.14
C VAL A 54 -15.81 -3.43 15.57
N LEU A 55 -16.06 -2.81 14.42
CA LEU A 55 -17.29 -2.95 13.65
C LEU A 55 -17.09 -3.93 12.50
N ALA A 56 -15.96 -3.80 11.80
CA ALA A 56 -15.56 -4.70 10.73
C ALA A 56 -14.04 -4.76 10.64
N ASP A 57 -13.54 -5.91 10.21
CA ASP A 57 -12.12 -6.15 10.00
C ASP A 57 -11.96 -7.08 8.80
N THR A 58 -11.59 -6.50 7.67
CA THR A 58 -11.60 -7.19 6.37
C THR A 58 -10.23 -7.14 5.72
N LEU A 59 -9.77 -8.24 5.17
CA LEU A 59 -8.56 -8.32 4.34
C LEU A 59 -8.96 -8.48 2.88
N VAL A 60 -8.44 -7.60 2.02
CA VAL A 60 -8.44 -7.79 0.56
C VAL A 60 -7.13 -8.49 0.20
N THR A 61 -7.23 -9.79 -0.05
CA THR A 61 -6.11 -10.67 -0.42
C THR A 61 -5.62 -10.39 -1.85
N PRO A 62 -4.42 -10.85 -2.24
CA PRO A 62 -3.96 -10.76 -3.63
C PRO A 62 -4.96 -11.37 -4.64
N GLN A 63 -5.67 -12.44 -4.25
CA GLN A 63 -6.69 -13.06 -5.08
C GLN A 63 -7.86 -12.11 -5.33
N GLU A 64 -8.31 -11.37 -4.31
CA GLU A 64 -9.37 -10.37 -4.47
C GLU A 64 -8.88 -9.13 -5.23
N ILE A 65 -7.63 -8.72 -5.04
CA ILE A 65 -7.01 -7.67 -5.88
C ILE A 65 -7.03 -8.11 -7.35
N SER A 66 -6.67 -9.36 -7.64
CA SER A 66 -6.71 -9.92 -9.00
C SER A 66 -8.12 -9.83 -9.60
N LEU A 67 -9.15 -10.18 -8.84
CA LEU A 67 -10.55 -10.08 -9.28
C LEU A 67 -10.99 -8.64 -9.55
N GLN A 68 -10.62 -7.69 -8.69
CA GLN A 68 -11.00 -6.28 -8.84
C GLN A 68 -10.26 -5.59 -9.99
N THR A 69 -9.00 -5.98 -10.23
CA THR A 69 -8.12 -5.28 -11.17
C THR A 69 -7.98 -6.00 -12.51
N HIS A 70 -8.38 -7.26 -12.61
CA HIS A 70 -8.13 -8.18 -13.73
C HIS A 70 -6.63 -8.41 -14.00
N ILE A 71 -5.78 -8.25 -12.99
CA ILE A 71 -4.36 -8.62 -13.06
C ILE A 71 -4.25 -10.05 -12.55
N ASP A 72 -3.81 -10.98 -13.39
CA ASP A 72 -3.64 -12.38 -12.98
C ASP A 72 -2.58 -12.53 -11.86
N LEU A 73 -2.83 -13.43 -10.90
CA LEU A 73 -1.94 -13.67 -9.76
C LEU A 73 -0.52 -14.06 -10.15
N GLU A 74 -0.37 -14.86 -11.21
CA GLU A 74 0.91 -15.37 -11.70
C GLU A 74 1.58 -14.43 -12.70
N LYS A 75 0.91 -13.34 -13.08
CA LYS A 75 1.46 -12.36 -14.00
C LYS A 75 2.69 -11.71 -13.39
N VAL A 76 3.81 -11.80 -14.10
CA VAL A 76 5.04 -11.10 -13.76
C VAL A 76 4.82 -9.61 -13.95
N LEU A 77 4.91 -8.85 -12.86
CA LEU A 77 4.71 -7.40 -12.82
C LEU A 77 6.04 -6.66 -12.86
N PHE A 78 7.07 -7.22 -12.23
CA PHE A 78 8.39 -6.63 -12.17
C PHE A 78 9.46 -7.71 -12.33
N VAL A 79 10.55 -7.36 -13.01
CA VAL A 79 11.75 -8.18 -13.13
C VAL A 79 12.93 -7.39 -12.58
N CYS A 80 13.66 -7.95 -11.62
CA CYS A 80 14.80 -7.32 -10.98
C CYS A 80 16.06 -8.19 -11.11
N ASP A 81 17.23 -7.60 -10.89
CA ASP A 81 18.47 -8.36 -10.71
C ASP A 81 18.41 -9.21 -9.43
N GLU A 82 18.94 -10.43 -9.48
CA GLU A 82 18.96 -11.32 -8.31
C GLU A 82 19.72 -10.71 -7.12
N SER A 83 20.73 -9.89 -7.40
CA SER A 83 21.49 -9.14 -6.39
C SER A 83 20.66 -8.13 -5.59
N ASP A 84 19.46 -7.77 -6.05
CA ASP A 84 18.58 -6.79 -5.42
C ASP A 84 17.43 -7.41 -4.62
N LYS A 85 17.39 -8.75 -4.46
CA LYS A 85 16.33 -9.47 -3.72
C LYS A 85 16.05 -8.90 -2.32
N ASP A 86 17.05 -8.33 -1.67
CA ASP A 86 16.94 -7.79 -0.31
C ASP A 86 16.50 -6.31 -0.27
N LYS A 87 16.27 -5.70 -1.45
CA LYS A 87 15.88 -4.30 -1.61
C LYS A 87 14.46 -4.15 -2.19
N LEU A 88 13.67 -5.21 -2.19
CA LEU A 88 12.33 -5.22 -2.75
C LEU A 88 11.29 -5.05 -1.62
N TYR A 89 10.42 -4.06 -1.79
CA TYR A 89 9.42 -3.70 -0.79
C TYR A 89 8.07 -3.39 -1.43
N GLU A 90 7.04 -3.62 -0.64
CA GLU A 90 5.71 -3.07 -0.82
C GLU A 90 5.60 -1.83 0.07
N LEU A 91 5.31 -0.67 -0.54
CA LEU A 91 5.10 0.60 0.14
C LEU A 91 3.61 0.82 0.32
N ALA A 92 3.22 1.23 1.52
CA ALA A 92 1.89 1.73 1.84
C ALA A 92 1.97 3.13 2.45
N TYR A 93 1.08 4.04 2.04
CA TYR A 93 0.94 5.35 2.66
C TYR A 93 -0.40 6.01 2.29
N ARG A 94 -0.77 7.05 3.02
CA ARG A 94 -1.85 7.97 2.68
C ARG A 94 -1.27 9.28 2.14
N PRO A 95 -1.44 9.62 0.86
CA PRO A 95 -0.96 10.91 0.38
C PRO A 95 -1.60 12.07 1.16
N TYR A 96 -0.76 12.97 1.67
CA TYR A 96 -1.23 14.16 2.38
C TYR A 96 -1.96 15.11 1.43
N GLY A 97 -3.06 15.69 1.91
CA GLY A 97 -3.95 16.52 1.09
C GLY A 97 -4.98 15.72 0.30
N TRP A 98 -4.89 14.38 0.28
CA TRP A 98 -6.02 13.56 -0.15
C TRP A 98 -7.07 13.51 0.96
N ALA A 99 -8.34 13.45 0.54
CA ALA A 99 -9.53 13.70 1.37
C ALA A 99 -9.42 13.25 2.84
N ASP A 100 -9.23 14.24 3.73
CA ASP A 100 -9.13 14.13 5.20
C ASP A 100 -8.06 13.16 5.75
N ASN A 101 -6.97 12.93 4.99
CA ASN A 101 -5.90 12.01 5.36
C ASN A 101 -4.78 12.62 6.24
N ALA A 102 -4.86 13.90 6.60
CA ALA A 102 -3.76 14.64 7.22
C ALA A 102 -3.62 14.41 8.74
N THR A 103 -4.72 14.18 9.45
CA THR A 103 -4.72 14.10 10.91
C THR A 103 -5.68 12.98 11.37
N PRO A 104 -5.21 12.03 12.21
CA PRO A 104 -6.09 11.02 12.74
C PRO A 104 -7.15 11.65 13.65
N ALA A 105 -8.36 11.12 13.59
CA ALA A 105 -9.47 11.57 14.41
C ALA A 105 -9.51 10.89 15.78
N TYR A 106 -8.93 9.70 15.86
CA TYR A 106 -8.94 8.87 17.06
C TYR A 106 -7.67 8.02 17.10
N SER A 107 -7.22 7.65 18.29
CA SER A 107 -6.08 6.76 18.45
C SER A 107 -6.31 5.83 19.62
N GLU A 108 -6.09 4.54 19.41
CA GLU A 108 -6.25 3.51 20.41
C GLU A 108 -5.20 2.43 20.19
N ASN A 109 -4.60 1.95 21.29
CA ASN A 109 -3.51 0.97 21.24
C ASN A 109 -2.38 1.36 20.25
N LYS A 110 -2.09 2.66 20.16
CA LYS A 110 -1.10 3.28 19.25
C LYS A 110 -1.46 3.22 17.75
N ILE A 111 -2.64 2.69 17.40
CA ILE A 111 -3.16 2.69 16.03
C ILE A 111 -3.90 4.01 15.79
N GLN A 112 -3.64 4.63 14.64
CA GLN A 112 -4.24 5.90 14.24
C GLN A 112 -5.45 5.67 13.33
N PHE A 113 -6.61 6.17 13.72
CA PHE A 113 -7.86 6.00 12.98
C PHE A 113 -8.32 7.32 12.35
N PHE A 114 -8.86 7.20 11.14
CA PHE A 114 -9.29 8.33 10.30
C PHE A 114 -10.80 8.32 10.11
N LYS A 115 -11.37 9.50 9.83
CA LYS A 115 -12.81 9.65 9.63
C LYS A 115 -13.24 9.02 8.31
N THR A 116 -14.36 8.31 8.31
CA THR A 116 -15.11 8.07 7.09
C THR A 116 -16.06 9.25 6.83
N SER A 117 -16.73 9.28 5.67
CA SER A 117 -17.80 10.24 5.41
C SER A 117 -19.09 9.94 6.20
N ALA A 118 -19.23 8.72 6.73
CA ALA A 118 -20.32 8.36 7.62
C ALA A 118 -19.90 8.63 9.07
N VAL A 119 -20.69 9.42 9.79
CA VAL A 119 -20.51 9.56 11.23
C VAL A 119 -20.73 8.20 11.89
N GLY A 120 -20.04 7.94 13.00
CA GLY A 120 -20.15 6.67 13.71
C GLY A 120 -19.03 5.68 13.43
N VAL A 121 -18.29 5.87 12.33
CA VAL A 121 -17.28 4.92 11.85
C VAL A 121 -15.96 5.62 11.58
N TYR A 122 -14.90 5.13 12.23
CA TYR A 122 -13.52 5.42 11.88
C TYR A 122 -12.86 4.21 11.25
N PHE A 123 -11.77 4.42 10.53
CA PHE A 123 -11.05 3.34 9.84
C PHE A 123 -9.54 3.52 9.83
N GLN A 124 -8.84 2.41 9.68
CA GLN A 124 -7.43 2.36 9.35
C GLN A 124 -7.16 1.27 8.29
N PHE A 125 -6.27 1.56 7.36
CA PHE A 125 -5.74 0.57 6.42
C PHE A 125 -4.39 0.07 6.89
N PHE A 126 -4.10 -1.20 6.61
CA PHE A 126 -2.84 -1.86 6.88
C PHE A 126 -2.39 -2.69 5.69
N LEU A 127 -1.09 -2.85 5.55
CA LEU A 127 -0.49 -3.75 4.57
C LEU A 127 -0.43 -5.18 5.13
N GLY A 128 -1.26 -6.08 4.57
CA GLY A 128 -1.45 -7.44 5.09
C GLY A 128 -2.10 -7.51 6.49
N GLU A 129 -1.88 -8.62 7.19
CA GLU A 129 -2.60 -8.98 8.44
C GLU A 129 -2.05 -8.34 9.73
N GLY A 130 -1.00 -7.51 9.67
CA GLY A 130 -0.36 -6.91 10.85
C GLY A 130 -0.75 -5.46 11.11
N SER A 131 -0.56 -4.97 12.35
CA SER A 131 -0.70 -3.56 12.69
C SER A 131 0.55 -2.73 12.43
N GLU A 132 1.68 -3.37 12.14
CA GLU A 132 2.98 -2.70 11.96
C GLU A 132 3.02 -1.82 10.71
N TYR A 133 2.20 -2.15 9.71
CA TYR A 133 2.24 -1.53 8.40
C TYR A 133 1.03 -0.64 8.12
N GLU A 134 0.75 0.28 9.05
CA GLU A 134 -0.33 1.27 8.93
C GLU A 134 -0.12 2.21 7.74
N PHE A 135 -1.24 2.55 7.09
CA PHE A 135 -1.28 3.59 6.08
C PHE A 135 -1.28 4.95 6.78
N LEU A 136 -0.12 5.61 6.75
CA LEU A 136 0.13 6.89 7.39
C LEU A 136 0.62 7.91 6.36
N PRO A 137 0.66 9.22 6.68
CA PRO A 137 1.11 10.23 5.73
C PRO A 137 2.62 10.18 5.41
N TYR A 138 3.34 9.19 5.94
CA TYR A 138 4.75 8.91 5.70
C TYR A 138 4.91 7.47 5.20
N LYS A 139 6.12 7.13 4.73
CA LYS A 139 6.36 5.80 4.16
C LYS A 139 6.22 4.69 5.22
N THR A 140 5.48 3.66 4.86
CA THR A 140 5.44 2.39 5.58
C THR A 140 5.79 1.28 4.60
N MET A 141 6.82 0.49 4.87
CA MET A 141 7.36 -0.46 3.90
C MET A 141 7.44 -1.85 4.50
N LYS A 142 6.98 -2.85 3.74
CA LYS A 142 7.10 -4.27 4.07
C LYS A 142 7.91 -4.96 2.99
N LYS A 143 8.82 -5.86 3.39
CA LYS A 143 9.63 -6.62 2.44
C LYS A 143 8.72 -7.54 1.62
N ILE A 144 8.92 -7.58 0.31
CA ILE A 144 8.16 -8.45 -0.61
C ILE A 144 8.99 -9.69 -0.98
N SER A 145 8.31 -10.81 -1.23
CA SER A 145 8.96 -11.99 -1.79
C SER A 145 9.20 -11.85 -3.29
N SER A 146 10.07 -12.70 -3.81
CA SER A 146 10.34 -12.82 -5.24
C SER A 146 10.74 -14.25 -5.57
N SER A 147 10.50 -14.67 -6.82
CA SER A 147 10.93 -15.98 -7.31
C SER A 147 12.05 -15.84 -8.34
N PRO A 148 12.98 -16.79 -8.48
CA PRO A 148 13.91 -16.82 -9.61
C PRO A 148 13.14 -16.77 -10.94
N SER A 149 13.65 -16.03 -11.92
CA SER A 149 13.04 -15.99 -13.25
C SER A 149 13.21 -17.33 -13.95
N VAL A 150 12.15 -17.80 -14.59
CA VAL A 150 12.16 -19.02 -15.39
C VAL A 150 12.68 -18.80 -16.81
N THR A 151 12.81 -17.54 -17.25
CA THR A 151 13.21 -17.18 -18.62
C THR A 151 14.55 -16.44 -18.70
N GLN A 152 15.01 -15.82 -17.60
CA GLN A 152 16.21 -14.99 -17.59
C GLN A 152 17.15 -15.40 -16.45
N PRO A 153 18.36 -15.90 -16.74
CA PRO A 153 19.36 -16.19 -15.72
C PRO A 153 19.72 -14.94 -14.89
N ASN A 154 19.98 -15.12 -13.60
CA ASN A 154 20.35 -14.06 -12.63
C ASN A 154 19.28 -12.96 -12.45
N LYS A 155 18.03 -13.26 -12.79
CA LYS A 155 16.88 -12.37 -12.56
C LYS A 155 15.90 -13.00 -11.59
N ILE A 156 15.15 -12.15 -10.94
CA ILE A 156 14.01 -12.51 -10.09
C ILE A 156 12.75 -11.82 -10.62
N GLU A 157 11.62 -12.50 -10.45
CA GLU A 157 10.29 -12.06 -10.84
C GLU A 157 9.46 -11.76 -9.60
N VAL A 158 8.77 -10.62 -9.64
CA VAL A 158 7.75 -10.23 -8.66
C VAL A 158 6.40 -10.27 -9.36
N LYS A 159 5.48 -11.02 -8.78
CA LYS A 159 4.13 -11.27 -9.29
C LYS A 159 3.10 -10.66 -8.35
N LEU A 160 1.85 -10.57 -8.79
CA LEU A 160 0.79 -10.03 -7.93
C LEU A 160 0.62 -10.85 -6.65
N LYS A 161 0.77 -12.18 -6.71
CA LYS A 161 0.67 -13.06 -5.54
C LYS A 161 1.71 -12.79 -4.44
N ASP A 162 2.80 -12.08 -4.75
CA ASP A 162 3.85 -11.77 -3.78
C ASP A 162 3.48 -10.59 -2.85
N PHE A 163 2.45 -9.82 -3.20
CA PHE A 163 1.98 -8.66 -2.42
C PHE A 163 1.16 -9.11 -1.20
N SER A 164 1.11 -8.26 -0.17
CA SER A 164 0.50 -8.64 1.11
C SER A 164 -1.03 -8.54 1.13
N GLY A 165 -1.62 -7.82 0.18
CA GLY A 165 -3.01 -7.40 0.27
C GLY A 165 -3.20 -6.22 1.23
N VAL A 166 -4.45 -5.77 1.37
CA VAL A 166 -4.80 -4.60 2.18
C VAL A 166 -5.89 -4.94 3.18
N ARG A 167 -5.60 -4.76 4.46
CA ARG A 167 -6.56 -4.90 5.54
C ARG A 167 -7.20 -3.56 5.85
N ASN A 168 -8.50 -3.56 6.12
CA ASN A 168 -9.25 -2.41 6.60
C ASN A 168 -9.91 -2.76 7.93
N LEU A 169 -9.50 -2.04 8.98
CA LEU A 169 -10.12 -2.11 10.28
C LEU A 169 -11.07 -0.92 10.43
N GLN A 170 -12.34 -1.20 10.67
CA GLN A 170 -13.37 -0.19 10.94
C GLN A 170 -13.80 -0.31 12.39
N ILE A 171 -13.79 0.81 13.10
CA ILE A 171 -14.12 0.88 14.50
C ILE A 171 -15.22 1.90 14.74
N ARG A 172 -15.83 1.77 15.90
CA ARG A 172 -16.78 2.70 16.45
C ARG A 172 -16.12 4.04 16.72
N SER A 173 -16.64 5.12 16.14
CA SER A 173 -16.21 6.47 16.49
C SER A 173 -16.70 6.90 17.88
N ASP A 174 -15.97 7.80 18.50
CA ASP A 174 -16.38 8.56 19.70
C ASP A 174 -17.37 9.69 19.40
N ASN A 175 -17.45 10.14 18.14
CA ASN A 175 -18.41 11.17 17.71
C ASN A 175 -19.70 10.58 17.11
N MET A 176 -20.84 10.88 17.73
CA MET A 176 -22.19 10.42 17.33
C MET A 176 -23.27 11.48 17.43
N ASN A 177 -22.89 12.75 17.34
CA ASN A 177 -23.82 13.87 17.53
C ASN A 177 -24.72 14.10 16.30
N VAL A 178 -25.31 13.04 15.74
CA VAL A 178 -26.26 13.08 14.63
C VAL A 178 -27.47 12.18 14.94
N PRO A 179 -28.68 12.58 14.51
CA PRO A 179 -29.90 11.81 14.71
C PRO A 179 -29.83 10.40 14.10
N ASN A 180 -30.75 9.53 14.53
CA ASN A 180 -31.03 8.26 13.86
C ASN A 180 -31.16 8.46 12.35
N GLY A 181 -30.51 7.59 11.58
CA GLY A 181 -30.50 7.71 10.14
C GLY A 181 -29.56 6.73 9.47
N GLU A 182 -29.69 6.62 8.15
CA GLU A 182 -28.78 5.87 7.31
C GLU A 182 -27.81 6.85 6.61
N GLN A 183 -26.53 6.55 6.69
CA GLN A 183 -25.45 7.27 6.02
C GLN A 183 -24.69 6.34 5.08
N THR A 184 -23.85 6.90 4.22
CA THR A 184 -23.03 6.15 3.28
C THR A 184 -21.56 6.49 3.48
N ILE A 185 -20.72 5.49 3.66
CA ILE A 185 -19.26 5.62 3.49
C ILE A 185 -19.01 5.82 1.99
N ALA A 186 -18.34 6.91 1.63
CA ALA A 186 -18.03 7.21 0.24
C ALA A 186 -16.79 6.42 -0.21
N GLY A 187 -16.85 5.83 -1.41
CA GLY A 187 -15.75 5.05 -2.00
C GLY A 187 -14.64 5.90 -2.60
N VAL A 188 -14.11 6.86 -1.84
CA VAL A 188 -13.01 7.74 -2.25
C VAL A 188 -11.68 7.07 -1.93
N SER A 189 -10.67 7.24 -2.80
CA SER A 189 -9.30 6.79 -2.53
C SER A 189 -8.73 7.46 -1.28
N ARG A 190 -8.20 6.66 -0.35
CA ARG A 190 -7.61 7.13 0.91
C ARG A 190 -6.15 6.74 1.07
N GLY A 191 -5.63 5.86 0.23
CA GLY A 191 -4.26 5.36 0.35
C GLY A 191 -3.72 4.83 -0.97
N ILE A 192 -2.44 4.45 -0.92
CA ILE A 192 -1.71 3.88 -2.04
C ILE A 192 -0.93 2.66 -1.55
N VAL A 193 -0.92 1.60 -2.37
CA VAL A 193 0.05 0.50 -2.29
C VAL A 193 0.93 0.57 -3.54
N ALA A 194 2.24 0.50 -3.39
CA ALA A 194 3.18 0.57 -4.51
C ALA A 194 4.32 -0.44 -4.37
N PHE A 195 4.92 -0.81 -5.49
CA PHE A 195 6.19 -1.52 -5.48
C PHE A 195 7.35 -0.52 -5.35
N ILE A 196 8.31 -0.82 -4.47
CA ILE A 196 9.61 -0.15 -4.39
C ILE A 196 10.71 -1.18 -4.63
N GLY A 197 11.62 -0.83 -5.52
CA GLY A 197 12.88 -1.53 -5.70
C GLY A 197 13.82 -0.67 -6.55
N PRO A 198 15.10 -1.07 -6.67
CA PRO A 198 16.07 -0.31 -7.44
C PRO A 198 15.54 0.12 -8.81
N GLY A 199 15.53 1.42 -9.12
CA GLY A 199 15.00 2.00 -10.36
C GLY A 199 13.47 2.20 -10.44
N ILE A 200 12.67 1.69 -9.51
CA ILE A 200 11.21 1.89 -9.45
C ILE A 200 10.83 2.49 -8.10
N ASN A 201 10.28 3.71 -8.12
CA ASN A 201 9.85 4.45 -6.91
C ASN A 201 10.98 4.63 -5.86
N ASP A 202 12.23 4.49 -6.27
CA ASP A 202 13.42 4.62 -5.41
C ASP A 202 13.53 6.01 -4.76
N ASN A 203 13.00 7.05 -5.39
CA ASN A 203 12.93 8.40 -4.83
C ASN A 203 12.04 8.46 -3.57
N LEU A 204 11.05 7.58 -3.45
CA LEU A 204 10.22 7.46 -2.24
C LEU A 204 10.96 6.73 -1.12
N ASN A 205 11.95 5.89 -1.44
CA ASN A 205 12.80 5.27 -0.44
C ASN A 205 13.64 6.31 0.33
N ASN A 206 14.01 7.43 -0.30
CA ASN A 206 14.80 8.49 0.34
C ASN A 206 13.94 9.64 0.94
N SER A 207 12.62 9.55 0.87
CA SER A 207 11.73 10.58 1.42
C SER A 207 11.57 10.41 2.94
N SER A 208 12.10 11.34 3.72
CA SER A 208 12.02 11.35 5.20
C SER A 208 10.84 12.16 5.75
N GLY A 209 9.88 12.51 4.90
CA GLY A 209 8.79 13.43 5.22
C GLY A 209 7.43 12.95 4.77
N VAL A 210 6.44 13.82 4.99
CA VAL A 210 5.07 13.62 4.54
C VAL A 210 5.04 13.49 3.01
N ILE A 211 4.43 12.43 2.51
CA ILE A 211 4.32 12.19 1.07
C ILE A 211 3.03 12.83 0.56
N THR A 212 3.15 13.79 -0.35
CA THR A 212 2.02 14.57 -0.88
C THR A 212 1.54 14.11 -2.26
N ALA A 213 2.27 13.21 -2.92
CA ALA A 213 2.02 12.81 -4.30
C ALA A 213 1.96 11.28 -4.43
N SER A 214 1.27 10.82 -5.48
CA SER A 214 1.32 9.41 -5.91
C SER A 214 2.67 9.07 -6.53
N PRO A 215 3.07 7.78 -6.53
CA PRO A 215 4.21 7.33 -7.32
C PRO A 215 3.92 7.52 -8.82
N VAL A 216 4.97 7.62 -9.63
CA VAL A 216 4.83 7.87 -11.08
C VAL A 216 4.69 6.55 -11.83
N GLY A 217 3.81 6.51 -12.84
CA GLY A 217 3.68 5.38 -13.77
C GLY A 217 2.72 4.27 -13.31
N GLU A 218 2.98 3.04 -13.76
CA GLU A 218 2.13 1.86 -13.57
C GLU A 218 2.66 0.93 -12.45
N SER A 219 3.03 1.51 -11.31
CA SER A 219 3.71 0.81 -10.22
C SER A 219 2.96 0.86 -8.89
N TYR A 220 1.66 1.24 -8.92
CA TYR A 220 0.85 1.37 -7.71
C TYR A 220 -0.65 1.09 -7.92
N LEU A 221 -1.31 0.76 -6.82
CA LEU A 221 -2.76 0.66 -6.66
C LEU A 221 -3.24 1.79 -5.75
N ASN A 222 -4.34 2.44 -6.11
CA ASN A 222 -5.09 3.27 -5.18
C ASN A 222 -5.91 2.35 -4.27
N VAL A 223 -6.02 2.72 -2.99
CA VAL A 223 -6.84 2.02 -2.00
C VAL A 223 -7.99 2.94 -1.60
N ALA A 224 -9.22 2.52 -1.89
CA ALA A 224 -10.45 3.18 -1.49
C ALA A 224 -11.22 2.32 -0.49
N GLN A 225 -12.13 2.94 0.26
CA GLN A 225 -13.10 2.18 1.06
C GLN A 225 -14.22 1.68 0.17
N TYR A 226 -14.81 0.51 0.47
CA TYR A 226 -16.09 0.16 -0.17
C TYR A 226 -17.17 1.19 0.15
N PRO A 227 -18.01 1.57 -0.84
CA PRO A 227 -19.25 2.24 -0.55
C PRO A 227 -20.16 1.32 0.28
N ALA A 228 -20.45 1.72 1.52
CA ALA A 228 -21.24 0.91 2.45
C ALA A 228 -22.22 1.77 3.22
N LYS A 229 -23.38 1.18 3.54
CA LYS A 229 -24.40 1.85 4.35
C LYS A 229 -24.08 1.71 5.83
N VAL A 230 -24.32 2.78 6.58
CA VAL A 230 -24.17 2.82 8.04
C VAL A 230 -25.50 3.27 8.62
N LYS A 231 -26.16 2.39 9.35
CA LYS A 231 -27.38 2.70 10.09
C LYS A 231 -27.02 3.08 11.52
N LEU A 232 -27.35 4.31 11.90
CA LEU A 232 -27.20 4.77 13.28
C LEU A 232 -28.42 4.36 14.10
N ASP A 233 -28.18 3.63 15.18
CA ASP A 233 -29.21 3.17 16.11
C ASP A 233 -28.97 3.77 17.51
N GLN A 234 -29.65 4.88 17.79
CA GLN A 234 -29.78 5.37 19.15
C GLN A 234 -30.86 4.54 19.84
N CYS A 235 -30.45 3.55 20.63
CA CYS A 235 -31.38 2.94 21.56
C CYS A 235 -31.88 4.04 22.50
N ALA A 236 -33.20 4.19 22.62
CA ALA A 236 -33.79 5.13 23.57
C ALA A 236 -33.29 4.79 24.97
N GLN A 237 -32.68 5.77 25.64
CA GLN A 237 -32.33 5.67 27.05
C GLN A 237 -33.60 5.75 27.90
#